data_AF-A0A4P0XRN3-F1
#
_entry.id   AF-A0A4P0XRN3-F1
#
_cell.length_a   1.000
_cell.length_b   1.000
_cell.length_c   1.000
_cell.angle_alpha   90.00
_cell.angle_beta   90.00
_cell.angle_gamma   90.00
#
_symmetry.space_group_name_H-M   'P 1'
#
loop_
_entity.id
_entity.type
_entity.pdbx_description
1 polymer ?
#
loop_
_entity_poly.entity_id
_entity_poly.type
_entity_poly.pdbx_seq_one_letter_code
_entity_poly.pdbx_strand_id
1 'polypeptide(L)'
;MKLLLDFHYSDFWTDPGKQFKPKAWEKLDYPQLKTAIHDYTRDTIARFKQAGVLPDMVQIGNEINGGILWPEGKSWGQGGGEFDRLAGLLNAAIAGLKENLRQGEQVKIMLHLAEGTKNDTFRWWFDEIDKRHVPYDVIGLSMYTYWNGPISALKANMDDISKRYNKTSSSSRRPMPIPWPTAITRKIVSRQKRKRMEDIPPAYRGNITIFTI
;
A
#
# COMPACT_ATOMS: atom_id res chain seq x y z
N MET A 1 11.09 -12.99 -12.14
CA MET A 1 9.75 -12.72 -11.58
C MET A 1 9.88 -11.81 -10.38
N LYS A 2 9.23 -10.65 -10.44
CA LYS A 2 9.27 -9.66 -9.38
C LYS A 2 8.14 -9.90 -8.37
N LEU A 3 8.34 -9.47 -7.14
CA LEU A 3 7.44 -9.72 -6.02
C LEU A 3 6.80 -8.41 -5.56
N LEU A 4 5.47 -8.35 -5.57
CA LEU A 4 4.72 -7.34 -4.83
C LEU A 4 4.18 -7.98 -3.56
N LEU A 5 4.49 -7.36 -2.42
CA LEU A 5 3.91 -7.69 -1.13
C LEU A 5 2.88 -6.62 -0.75
N ASP A 6 1.64 -7.02 -0.55
CA ASP A 6 0.53 -6.14 -0.21
C ASP A 6 0.13 -6.29 1.26
N PHE A 7 0.32 -5.24 2.04
CA PHE A 7 -0.13 -5.17 3.42
C PHE A 7 -1.55 -4.62 3.49
N HIS A 8 -2.48 -5.44 3.96
CA HIS A 8 -3.84 -4.98 4.21
C HIS A 8 -3.96 -4.21 5.54
N TYR A 9 -3.09 -4.51 6.51
CA TYR A 9 -3.19 -4.02 7.89
C TYR A 9 -4.55 -4.31 8.54
N SER A 10 -5.10 -5.48 8.25
CA SER A 10 -6.36 -6.01 8.78
C SER A 10 -6.27 -7.55 8.81
N ASP A 11 -7.04 -8.19 9.69
CA ASP A 11 -7.15 -9.67 9.74
C ASP A 11 -8.06 -10.21 8.62
N PHE A 12 -8.72 -9.34 7.88
CA PHE A 12 -9.60 -9.71 6.77
C PHE A 12 -9.47 -8.74 5.59
N TRP A 13 -10.13 -9.09 4.49
CA TRP A 13 -10.18 -8.28 3.27
C TRP A 13 -10.51 -6.81 3.58
N THR A 14 -9.70 -5.90 3.02
CA THR A 14 -9.97 -4.46 3.05
C THR A 14 -10.53 -4.02 1.70
N ASP A 15 -11.47 -3.09 1.79
CA ASP A 15 -12.12 -2.43 0.66
C ASP A 15 -12.38 -0.96 1.06
N PRO A 16 -12.83 -0.07 0.16
CA PRO A 16 -13.06 1.34 0.49
C PRO A 16 -14.01 1.57 1.69
N GLY A 17 -14.89 0.60 2.00
CA GLY A 17 -15.82 0.64 3.12
C GLY A 17 -15.37 -0.14 4.35
N LYS A 18 -14.26 -0.89 4.30
CA LYS A 18 -13.79 -1.76 5.38
C LYS A 18 -12.28 -1.66 5.57
N GLN A 19 -11.88 -0.96 6.63
CA GLN A 19 -10.48 -0.76 7.00
C GLN A 19 -10.29 -1.01 8.50
N PHE A 20 -10.86 -2.10 9.00
CA PHE A 20 -10.87 -2.42 10.43
C PHE A 20 -9.48 -2.77 10.95
N LYS A 21 -9.21 -2.42 12.21
CA LYS A 21 -8.01 -2.87 12.92
C LYS A 21 -8.00 -4.40 13.00
N PRO A 22 -6.82 -5.04 12.89
CA PRO A 22 -6.70 -6.45 13.25
C PRO A 22 -7.02 -6.61 14.75
N LYS A 23 -7.47 -7.80 15.15
CA LYS A 23 -7.89 -8.11 16.51
C LYS A 23 -6.80 -7.79 17.55
N ALA A 24 -5.54 -8.01 17.19
CA ALA A 24 -4.40 -7.70 18.05
C ALA A 24 -4.26 -6.19 18.35
N TRP A 25 -4.78 -5.31 17.48
CA TRP A 25 -4.65 -3.86 17.58
C TRP A 25 -5.95 -3.14 17.93
N GLU A 26 -7.04 -3.89 18.15
CA GLU A 26 -8.40 -3.35 18.34
C GLU A 26 -8.45 -2.28 19.45
N LYS A 27 -7.72 -2.51 20.54
CA LYS A 27 -7.69 -1.63 21.73
C LYS A 27 -6.55 -0.61 21.73
N LEU A 28 -5.71 -0.60 20.68
CA LEU A 28 -4.59 0.34 20.62
C LEU A 28 -5.11 1.74 20.24
N ASP A 29 -4.56 2.73 20.94
CA ASP A 29 -4.72 4.14 20.59
C ASP A 29 -3.80 4.54 19.43
N TYR A 30 -3.91 5.79 18.98
CA TYR A 30 -3.15 6.26 17.82
C TYR A 30 -1.61 6.16 17.99
N PRO A 31 -0.99 6.65 19.08
CA PRO A 31 0.44 6.45 19.33
C PRO A 31 0.85 4.97 19.30
N GLN A 32 0.09 4.09 19.96
CA GLN A 32 0.36 2.65 19.97
C GLN A 32 0.21 2.03 18.58
N LEU A 33 -0.79 2.45 17.80
CA LEU A 33 -0.98 2.00 16.42
C LEU A 33 0.18 2.38 15.51
N LYS A 34 0.74 3.59 15.67
CA LYS A 34 1.95 3.99 14.93
C LYS A 34 3.14 3.06 15.21
N THR A 35 3.36 2.69 16.47
CA THR A 35 4.41 1.73 16.82
C THR A 35 4.09 0.35 16.27
N ALA A 36 2.85 -0.12 16.41
CA ALA A 36 2.44 -1.44 15.96
C ALA A 36 2.57 -1.62 14.43
N ILE A 37 2.09 -0.64 13.64
CA ILE A 37 2.18 -0.70 12.17
C ILE A 37 3.63 -0.61 11.68
N HIS A 38 4.46 0.21 12.33
CA HIS A 38 5.90 0.29 12.09
C HIS A 38 6.56 -1.07 12.30
N ASP A 39 6.43 -1.61 13.51
CA ASP A 39 7.10 -2.83 13.92
C ASP A 39 6.63 -4.02 13.11
N TYR A 40 5.33 -4.13 12.83
CA TYR A 40 4.79 -5.19 11.98
C TYR A 40 5.35 -5.15 10.57
N THR A 41 5.46 -3.95 9.97
CA THR A 41 6.01 -3.79 8.63
C THR A 41 7.51 -4.14 8.63
N ARG A 42 8.26 -3.62 9.60
CA ARG A 42 9.70 -3.93 9.78
C ARG A 42 9.91 -5.43 9.91
N ASP A 43 9.20 -6.06 10.82
CA ASP A 43 9.36 -7.46 11.14
C ASP A 43 9.01 -8.36 9.95
N THR A 44 7.96 -8.03 9.22
CA THR A 44 7.56 -8.77 8.02
C THR A 44 8.65 -8.67 6.95
N ILE A 45 9.14 -7.47 6.63
CA ILE A 45 10.19 -7.28 5.63
C ILE A 45 11.49 -7.99 6.04
N ALA A 46 11.86 -7.95 7.33
CA ALA A 46 13.01 -8.68 7.86
C ALA A 46 12.91 -10.18 7.54
N ARG A 47 11.74 -10.78 7.75
CA ARG A 47 11.49 -12.22 7.53
C ARG A 47 11.53 -12.58 6.03
N PHE A 48 10.93 -11.75 5.17
CA PHE A 48 11.03 -11.92 3.72
C PHE A 48 12.49 -11.83 3.24
N LYS A 49 13.26 -10.89 3.80
CA LYS A 49 14.68 -10.73 3.49
C LYS A 49 15.51 -11.94 3.96
N GLN A 50 15.29 -12.43 5.17
CA GLN A 50 15.96 -13.63 5.71
C GLN A 50 15.68 -14.87 4.87
N ALA A 51 14.45 -15.03 4.37
CA ALA A 51 14.09 -16.10 3.43
C ALA A 51 14.69 -15.91 2.01
N GLY A 52 15.39 -14.79 1.75
CA GLY A 52 15.97 -14.47 0.45
C GLY A 52 14.92 -14.14 -0.62
N VAL A 53 13.78 -13.60 -0.18
CA VAL A 53 12.64 -13.20 -1.04
C VAL A 53 12.22 -11.76 -0.77
N LEU A 54 13.20 -10.86 -0.58
CA LEU A 54 12.93 -9.42 -0.44
C LEU A 54 12.00 -8.94 -1.58
N PRO A 55 10.89 -8.25 -1.29
CA PRO A 55 9.97 -7.77 -2.32
C PRO A 55 10.62 -6.74 -3.25
N ASP A 56 10.22 -6.73 -4.51
CA ASP A 56 10.60 -5.69 -5.48
C ASP A 56 9.74 -4.43 -5.28
N MET A 57 8.53 -4.62 -4.74
CA MET A 57 7.57 -3.57 -4.42
C MET A 57 6.76 -3.98 -3.19
N VAL A 58 6.34 -2.98 -2.42
CA VAL A 58 5.46 -3.15 -1.27
C VAL A 58 4.30 -2.18 -1.40
N GLN A 59 3.08 -2.68 -1.28
CA GLN A 59 1.86 -1.89 -1.17
C GLN A 59 1.53 -1.69 0.31
N ILE A 60 1.49 -0.42 0.72
CA ILE A 60 1.24 -0.01 2.11
C ILE A 60 -0.24 0.32 2.23
N GLY A 61 -1.04 -0.69 2.58
CA GLY A 61 -2.50 -0.60 2.62
C GLY A 61 -3.13 -0.96 1.26
N ASN A 62 -4.27 -1.67 1.32
CA ASN A 62 -5.05 -2.04 0.14
C ASN A 62 -6.37 -1.25 0.08
N GLU A 63 -6.62 -0.60 -1.07
CA GLU A 63 -7.81 0.19 -1.37
C GLU A 63 -8.15 1.23 -0.29
N ILE A 64 -7.14 2.06 0.05
CA ILE A 64 -7.15 2.95 1.22
C ILE A 64 -7.87 4.28 0.97
N ASN A 65 -8.91 4.27 0.11
CA ASN A 65 -9.73 5.44 -0.21
C ASN A 65 -10.23 6.13 1.06
N GLY A 66 -10.72 5.32 2.02
CA GLY A 66 -11.19 5.80 3.31
C GLY A 66 -10.12 5.78 4.42
N GLY A 67 -8.86 5.47 4.13
CA GLY A 67 -7.75 5.35 5.08
C GLY A 67 -7.41 3.91 5.46
N ILE A 68 -6.82 3.71 6.64
CA ILE A 68 -6.46 2.40 7.23
C ILE A 68 -6.78 2.39 8.73
N LEU A 69 -6.83 1.22 9.37
CA LEU A 69 -6.87 1.09 10.83
C LEU A 69 -7.90 2.00 11.51
N TRP A 70 -9.16 1.89 11.09
CA TRP A 70 -10.23 2.73 11.59
C TRP A 70 -10.55 2.46 13.07
N PRO A 71 -10.98 3.51 13.81
CA PRO A 71 -11.23 4.88 13.35
C PRO A 71 -10.00 5.79 13.27
N GLU A 72 -8.84 5.41 13.82
CA GLU A 72 -7.72 6.32 14.02
C GLU A 72 -7.00 6.73 12.73
N GLY A 73 -7.03 5.91 11.69
CA GLY A 73 -6.38 6.21 10.40
C GLY A 73 -7.34 6.52 9.25
N LYS A 74 -8.50 7.13 9.52
CA LYS A 74 -9.42 7.56 8.45
C LYS A 74 -8.79 8.63 7.55
N SER A 75 -9.25 8.72 6.30
CA SER A 75 -8.90 9.80 5.35
C SER A 75 -9.97 10.91 5.30
N TRP A 76 -10.99 10.87 6.15
CA TRP A 76 -12.12 11.77 6.09
C TRP A 76 -12.66 12.07 7.48
N GLY A 77 -13.26 13.25 7.65
CA GLY A 77 -13.71 13.79 8.93
C GLY A 77 -12.80 14.90 9.46
N GLN A 78 -13.19 15.50 10.59
CA GLN A 78 -12.43 16.54 11.31
C GLN A 78 -11.86 17.67 10.42
N GLY A 79 -12.59 18.09 9.37
CA GLY A 79 -12.14 19.14 8.45
C GLY A 79 -10.81 18.85 7.73
N GLY A 80 -10.40 17.58 7.62
CA GLY A 80 -9.14 17.17 6.99
C GLY A 80 -8.03 16.75 7.98
N GLY A 81 -8.20 16.97 9.29
CA GLY A 81 -7.21 16.56 10.31
C GLY A 81 -7.00 15.04 10.42
N GLU A 82 -7.92 14.25 9.87
CA GLU A 82 -7.78 12.79 9.79
C GLU A 82 -6.64 12.36 8.86
N PHE A 83 -6.33 13.15 7.83
CA PHE A 83 -5.17 12.88 6.99
C PHE A 83 -3.84 13.02 7.74
N ASP A 84 -3.75 13.83 8.81
CA ASP A 84 -2.54 13.90 9.63
C ASP A 84 -2.29 12.57 10.33
N ARG A 85 -3.38 11.97 10.85
CA ARG A 85 -3.30 10.65 11.48
C ARG A 85 -2.94 9.56 10.49
N LEU A 86 -3.64 9.52 9.35
CA LEU A 86 -3.37 8.59 8.25
C LEU A 86 -1.92 8.71 7.76
N ALA A 87 -1.45 9.92 7.45
CA ALA A 87 -0.09 10.15 7.00
C ALA A 87 0.94 9.70 8.04
N GLY A 88 0.68 9.93 9.34
CA GLY A 88 1.55 9.44 10.40
C GLY A 88 1.63 7.92 10.48
N LEU A 89 0.55 7.18 10.19
CA LEU A 89 0.54 5.72 10.12
C LEU A 89 1.28 5.21 8.87
N LEU A 90 1.02 5.81 7.70
CA LEU A 90 1.71 5.45 6.46
C LEU A 90 3.22 5.69 6.56
N ASN A 91 3.64 6.84 7.10
CA ASN A 91 5.04 7.14 7.34
C ASN A 91 5.69 6.15 8.32
N ALA A 92 4.98 5.76 9.38
CA ALA A 92 5.47 4.76 10.33
C ALA A 92 5.67 3.39 9.67
N ALA A 93 4.71 2.93 8.87
CA ALA A 93 4.85 1.69 8.09
C ALA A 93 6.05 1.74 7.12
N ILE A 94 6.18 2.84 6.38
CA ILE A 94 7.27 3.03 5.41
C ILE A 94 8.64 3.10 6.10
N ALA A 95 8.73 3.75 7.26
CA ALA A 95 9.94 3.76 8.06
C ALA A 95 10.37 2.34 8.45
N GLY A 96 9.45 1.53 8.98
CA GLY A 96 9.73 0.14 9.34
C GLY A 96 10.19 -0.71 8.14
N LEU A 97 9.60 -0.50 6.96
CA LEU A 97 10.08 -1.10 5.72
C LEU A 97 11.54 -0.71 5.41
N LYS A 98 11.85 0.59 5.47
CA LYS A 98 13.17 1.13 5.12
C LYS A 98 14.28 0.69 6.07
N GLU A 99 13.98 0.44 7.35
CA GLU A 99 14.97 -0.07 8.33
C GLU A 99 15.60 -1.41 7.92
N ASN A 100 14.91 -2.18 7.09
CA ASN A 100 15.41 -3.47 6.61
C ASN A 100 16.21 -3.37 5.32
N LEU A 101 16.29 -2.19 4.70
CA LEU A 101 16.98 -2.00 3.42
C LEU A 101 18.43 -1.58 3.66
N ARG A 102 19.35 -2.26 2.97
CA ARG A 102 20.77 -1.90 2.94
C ARG A 102 21.06 -0.99 1.77
N GLN A 103 22.22 -0.33 1.79
CA GLN A 103 22.69 0.46 0.66
C GLN A 103 22.69 -0.38 -0.63
N GLY A 104 22.05 0.14 -1.68
CA GLY A 104 21.90 -0.54 -2.97
C GLY A 104 20.63 -1.41 -3.10
N GLU A 105 19.97 -1.76 -2.01
CA GLU A 105 18.65 -2.41 -2.06
C GLU A 105 17.57 -1.36 -2.32
N GLN A 106 16.66 -1.64 -3.25
CA GLN A 106 15.55 -0.76 -3.57
C GLN A 106 14.26 -1.56 -3.63
N VAL A 107 13.30 -1.16 -2.79
CA VAL A 107 11.94 -1.66 -2.80
C VAL A 107 11.03 -0.48 -3.15
N LYS A 108 10.21 -0.63 -4.19
CA LYS A 108 9.25 0.42 -4.57
C LYS A 108 8.10 0.45 -3.57
N ILE A 109 7.68 1.64 -3.15
CA ILE A 109 6.53 1.84 -2.26
C ILE A 109 5.30 2.21 -3.09
N MET A 110 4.23 1.44 -2.97
CA MET A 110 2.94 1.69 -3.61
C MET A 110 1.90 2.13 -2.58
N LEU A 111 1.12 3.15 -2.93
CA LEU A 111 -0.16 3.46 -2.28
C LEU A 111 -1.28 3.14 -3.27
N HIS A 112 -2.33 2.46 -2.80
CA HIS A 112 -3.35 1.87 -3.67
C HIS A 112 -4.75 2.37 -3.32
N LEU A 113 -5.42 2.99 -4.28
CA LEU A 113 -6.84 3.36 -4.17
C LEU A 113 -7.69 2.55 -5.17
N ALA A 114 -8.93 2.28 -4.77
CA ALA A 114 -9.95 1.71 -5.64
C ALA A 114 -10.62 2.76 -6.52
N GLU A 115 -11.48 2.28 -7.42
CA GLU A 115 -12.32 3.10 -8.29
C GLU A 115 -11.50 3.99 -9.23
N GLY A 116 -10.54 3.39 -9.94
CA GLY A 116 -9.54 4.07 -10.78
C GLY A 116 -10.08 4.96 -11.90
N THR A 117 -11.39 5.07 -12.09
CA THR A 117 -12.03 6.02 -13.01
C THR A 117 -12.44 7.34 -12.34
N LYS A 118 -12.47 7.40 -10.99
CA LYS A 118 -12.83 8.60 -10.22
C LYS A 118 -11.62 9.51 -10.00
N ASN A 119 -11.25 10.26 -11.03
CA ASN A 119 -10.07 11.15 -11.00
C ASN A 119 -10.10 12.16 -9.84
N ASP A 120 -11.25 12.74 -9.52
CA ASP A 120 -11.36 13.72 -8.42
C ASP A 120 -11.02 13.10 -7.06
N THR A 121 -11.41 11.85 -6.82
CA THR A 121 -11.04 11.11 -5.60
C THR A 121 -9.54 10.91 -5.50
N PHE A 122 -8.90 10.51 -6.60
CA PHE A 122 -7.44 10.35 -6.65
C PHE A 122 -6.73 11.67 -6.41
N ARG A 123 -7.18 12.75 -7.07
CA ARG A 123 -6.58 14.07 -6.92
C ARG A 123 -6.67 14.57 -5.48
N TRP A 124 -7.86 14.54 -4.91
CA TRP A 124 -8.07 14.96 -3.52
C TRP A 124 -7.20 14.18 -2.54
N TRP A 125 -7.22 12.84 -2.65
CA TRP A 125 -6.51 12.00 -1.70
C TRP A 125 -4.99 12.15 -1.81
N PHE A 126 -4.44 12.13 -3.03
CA PHE A 126 -2.98 12.27 -3.20
C PHE A 126 -2.49 13.70 -2.95
N ASP A 127 -3.30 14.74 -3.19
CA ASP A 127 -2.96 16.11 -2.78
C ASP A 127 -2.79 16.20 -1.25
N GLU A 128 -3.67 15.58 -0.45
CA GLU A 128 -3.56 15.58 1.02
C GLU A 128 -2.36 14.77 1.54
N ILE A 129 -1.99 13.70 0.85
CA ILE A 129 -0.84 12.85 1.16
C ILE A 129 0.48 13.52 0.80
N ASP A 130 0.56 14.22 -0.33
CA ASP A 130 1.74 14.99 -0.72
C ASP A 130 1.94 16.22 0.17
N LYS A 131 0.86 16.92 0.57
CA LYS A 131 0.94 18.01 1.57
C LYS A 131 1.57 17.56 2.90
N ARG A 132 1.46 16.28 3.23
CA ARG A 132 2.01 15.66 4.45
C ARG A 132 3.30 14.87 4.21
N HIS A 133 3.87 15.01 3.01
CA HIS A 133 5.16 14.46 2.64
C HIS A 133 5.29 12.94 2.82
N VAL A 134 4.19 12.19 2.65
CA VAL A 134 4.26 10.72 2.68
C VAL A 134 5.03 10.24 1.43
N PRO A 135 6.11 9.46 1.58
CA PRO A 135 6.91 9.02 0.45
C PRO A 135 6.28 7.80 -0.23
N TYR A 136 6.12 7.86 -1.55
CA TYR A 136 5.68 6.73 -2.37
C TYR A 136 6.29 6.83 -3.77
N ASP A 137 6.45 5.68 -4.42
CA ASP A 137 7.06 5.53 -5.74
C ASP A 137 6.06 5.12 -6.83
N VAL A 138 4.87 4.64 -6.46
CA VAL A 138 3.89 4.04 -7.37
C VAL A 138 2.48 4.36 -6.87
N ILE A 139 1.60 4.74 -7.80
CA ILE A 139 0.16 4.87 -7.53
C ILE A 139 -0.53 3.61 -8.08
N GLY A 140 -1.09 2.81 -7.18
CA GLY A 140 -1.92 1.65 -7.54
C GLY A 140 -3.36 2.08 -7.78
N LEU A 141 -4.01 1.51 -8.79
CA LEU A 141 -5.43 1.74 -9.08
C LEU A 141 -6.12 0.41 -9.36
N SER A 142 -7.17 0.07 -8.60
CA SER A 142 -8.08 -1.00 -9.00
C SER A 142 -9.24 -0.45 -9.84
N MET A 143 -9.69 -1.25 -10.81
CA MET A 143 -10.88 -0.95 -11.60
C MET A 143 -11.62 -2.25 -11.94
N TYR A 144 -12.92 -2.27 -11.67
CA TYR A 144 -13.87 -3.26 -12.15
C TYR A 144 -14.71 -2.63 -13.26
N THR A 145 -14.55 -3.08 -14.52
CA THR A 145 -15.27 -2.51 -15.69
C THR A 145 -16.79 -2.47 -15.51
N TYR A 146 -17.35 -3.47 -14.83
CA TYR A 146 -18.78 -3.53 -14.54
C TYR A 146 -19.26 -2.36 -13.65
N TRP A 147 -18.44 -1.92 -12.69
CA TRP A 147 -18.83 -0.91 -11.68
C TRP A 147 -18.25 0.48 -11.94
N ASN A 148 -17.06 0.56 -12.53
CA ASN A 148 -16.28 1.78 -12.60
C ASN A 148 -16.33 2.45 -13.97
N GLY A 149 -17.01 1.85 -14.95
CA GLY A 149 -17.16 2.44 -16.28
C GLY A 149 -16.01 2.09 -17.24
N PRO A 150 -15.81 2.87 -18.31
CA PRO A 150 -14.98 2.47 -19.43
C PRO A 150 -13.47 2.59 -19.12
N ILE A 151 -12.67 1.71 -19.74
CA ILE A 151 -11.20 1.73 -19.64
C ILE A 151 -10.62 3.09 -20.10
N SER A 152 -11.30 3.80 -21.00
CA SER A 152 -10.88 5.15 -21.42
C SER A 152 -10.86 6.15 -20.26
N ALA A 153 -11.80 6.06 -19.30
CA ALA A 153 -11.81 6.89 -18.11
C ALA A 153 -10.66 6.55 -17.16
N LEU A 154 -10.33 5.26 -17.01
CA LEU A 154 -9.16 4.81 -16.26
C LEU A 154 -7.88 5.35 -16.90
N LYS A 155 -7.73 5.24 -18.23
CA LYS A 155 -6.58 5.78 -18.95
C LYS A 155 -6.46 7.29 -18.74
N ALA A 156 -7.55 8.02 -18.84
CA ALA A 156 -7.56 9.47 -18.61
C ALA A 156 -7.11 9.81 -17.19
N ASN A 157 -7.59 9.09 -16.18
CA ASN A 157 -7.14 9.27 -14.79
C ASN A 157 -5.65 8.95 -14.63
N MET A 158 -5.17 7.83 -15.18
CA MET A 158 -3.76 7.44 -15.14
C MET A 158 -2.86 8.50 -15.80
N ASP A 159 -3.26 9.03 -16.96
CA ASP A 159 -2.52 10.08 -17.67
C ASP A 159 -2.45 11.37 -16.85
N ASP A 160 -3.53 11.73 -16.15
CA ASP A 160 -3.58 12.91 -15.29
C ASP A 160 -2.70 12.78 -14.04
N ILE A 161 -2.90 11.74 -13.23
CA ILE A 161 -2.16 11.56 -11.97
C ILE A 161 -0.66 11.33 -12.22
N SER A 162 -0.30 10.71 -13.34
CA SER A 162 1.12 10.58 -13.76
C SER A 162 1.77 11.94 -13.99
N LYS A 163 1.04 12.88 -14.59
CA LYS A 163 1.54 14.24 -14.86
C LYS A 163 1.58 15.07 -13.58
N ARG A 164 0.53 14.99 -12.77
CA ARG A 164 0.35 15.80 -11.56
C ARG A 164 1.36 15.45 -10.46
N TYR A 165 1.48 14.16 -10.15
CA TYR A 165 2.35 13.67 -9.06
C TYR A 165 3.73 13.27 -9.57
N ASN A 166 4.16 13.79 -10.72
CA ASN A 166 5.49 13.60 -11.25
C ASN A 166 6.52 14.29 -10.33
N LYS A 167 6.88 13.62 -9.21
CA LYS A 167 7.86 14.09 -8.23
C LYS A 167 9.19 14.32 -8.92
N THR A 168 9.44 15.56 -9.30
CA THR A 168 10.63 15.98 -10.03
C THR A 168 11.65 16.48 -9.02
N SER A 169 12.49 15.58 -8.48
CA SER A 169 13.70 15.99 -7.74
C SER A 169 14.75 14.89 -7.74
N SER A 170 15.78 15.07 -8.57
CA SER A 170 17.17 14.60 -8.42
C SER A 170 17.45 13.22 -7.81
N SER A 171 16.63 12.22 -8.10
CA SER A 171 17.04 10.82 -8.27
C SER A 171 15.89 10.15 -9.01
N SER A 172 16.16 9.63 -10.19
CA SER A 172 15.14 9.24 -11.17
C SER A 172 14.18 8.17 -10.64
N ARG A 173 12.94 8.55 -10.31
CA ARG A 173 11.75 7.67 -10.44
C ARG A 173 10.44 8.46 -10.36
N ARG A 174 9.65 8.32 -11.44
CA ARG A 174 8.28 8.83 -11.58
C ARG A 174 7.31 7.85 -10.90
N PRO A 175 6.29 8.32 -10.17
CA PRO A 175 5.14 7.48 -9.84
C PRO A 175 4.51 6.95 -11.12
N MET A 176 4.62 5.63 -11.33
CA MET A 176 3.96 4.98 -12.46
C MET A 176 2.59 4.49 -12.01
N PRO A 177 1.49 4.89 -12.64
CA PRO A 177 0.20 4.27 -12.37
C PRO A 177 0.24 2.84 -12.90
N ILE A 178 -0.21 1.88 -12.08
CA ILE A 178 -0.33 0.48 -12.48
C ILE A 178 -1.79 0.06 -12.31
N PRO A 179 -2.51 -0.30 -13.40
CA PRO A 179 -3.84 -0.87 -13.29
C PRO A 179 -3.74 -2.26 -12.66
N TRP A 180 -4.42 -2.45 -11.54
CA TRP A 180 -4.39 -3.67 -10.76
C TRP A 180 -5.54 -4.60 -11.16
N PRO A 181 -5.27 -5.85 -11.57
CA PRO A 181 -6.32 -6.77 -11.97
C PRO A 181 -7.17 -7.14 -10.76
N THR A 182 -8.46 -6.93 -10.95
CA THR A 182 -9.54 -7.14 -9.99
C THR A 182 -10.01 -8.60 -9.91
N ALA A 183 -9.44 -9.47 -10.73
CA ALA A 183 -9.55 -10.92 -10.64
C ALA A 183 -8.22 -11.48 -10.15
N ILE A 184 -8.28 -12.20 -9.02
CA ILE A 184 -7.25 -13.05 -8.40
C ILE A 184 -6.22 -13.51 -9.43
N THR A 185 -5.21 -12.69 -9.69
CA THR A 185 -4.05 -13.14 -10.44
C THR A 185 -2.99 -13.43 -9.41
N ARG A 186 -3.22 -14.55 -8.68
CA ARG A 186 -2.13 -15.35 -8.12
C ARG A 186 -1.29 -15.86 -9.30
N LYS A 187 -0.59 -14.98 -10.00
CA LYS A 187 0.41 -15.41 -10.97
C LYS A 187 1.54 -16.03 -10.18
N ILE A 188 1.93 -17.20 -10.65
CA ILE A 188 2.69 -18.22 -9.93
C ILE A 188 4.07 -17.69 -9.55
N VAL A 189 4.29 -17.25 -8.30
CA VAL A 189 5.66 -16.99 -7.80
C VAL A 189 6.52 -18.24 -8.12
N SER A 190 7.78 -18.05 -8.53
CA SER A 190 8.64 -19.18 -8.91
C SER A 190 8.63 -20.25 -7.81
N ARG A 191 8.66 -21.55 -8.19
CA ARG A 191 8.56 -22.66 -7.21
C ARG A 191 9.56 -22.50 -6.06
N GLN A 192 10.77 -22.01 -6.36
CA GLN A 192 11.82 -21.76 -5.38
C GLN A 192 11.50 -20.60 -4.43
N LYS A 193 10.96 -19.48 -4.92
CA LYS A 193 10.52 -18.36 -4.06
C LYS A 193 9.31 -18.77 -3.21
N ARG A 194 8.36 -19.57 -3.73
CA ARG A 194 7.23 -20.10 -2.95
C ARG A 194 7.68 -20.95 -1.77
N LYS A 195 8.60 -21.90 -2.00
CA LYS A 195 9.14 -22.74 -0.93
C LYS A 195 9.80 -21.90 0.18
N ARG A 196 10.59 -20.88 -0.18
CA ARG A 196 11.19 -19.96 0.80
C ARG A 196 10.15 -19.16 1.60
N MET A 197 9.00 -18.84 1.00
CA MET A 197 7.90 -18.15 1.71
C MET A 197 7.14 -19.10 2.66
N GLU A 198 7.17 -20.41 2.42
CA GLU A 198 6.58 -21.39 3.33
C GLU A 198 7.31 -21.43 4.69
N ASP A 199 8.56 -20.97 4.74
CA ASP A 199 9.37 -20.89 5.97
C ASP A 199 9.05 -19.64 6.82
N ILE A 200 8.31 -18.65 6.29
CA ILE A 200 7.93 -17.44 7.02
C ILE A 200 6.80 -17.76 8.01
N PRO A 201 6.78 -17.37 9.29
CA PRO A 201 5.70 -17.77 10.20
C PRO A 201 4.30 -17.28 9.76
N PRO A 202 3.21 -18.05 9.98
CA PRO A 202 1.86 -17.71 9.52
C PRO A 202 1.33 -16.33 9.95
N ALA A 203 1.72 -15.86 11.15
CA ALA A 203 1.36 -14.54 11.66
C ALA A 203 1.82 -13.38 10.74
N TYR A 204 2.82 -13.60 9.90
CA TYR A 204 3.34 -12.63 8.93
C TYR A 204 2.90 -12.94 7.49
N ARG A 205 2.05 -13.96 7.30
CA ARG A 205 1.48 -14.37 6.01
C ARG A 205 -0.04 -14.19 5.93
N GLY A 206 -0.76 -14.22 7.05
CA GLY A 206 -2.23 -14.19 7.08
C GLY A 206 -2.86 -12.87 6.62
N ASN A 207 -2.18 -11.75 6.84
CA ASN A 207 -2.71 -10.39 6.62
C ASN A 207 -2.05 -9.68 5.43
N ILE A 208 -1.42 -10.46 4.55
CA ILE A 208 -0.71 -9.98 3.38
C ILE A 208 -1.16 -10.73 2.14
N THR A 209 -1.29 -10.01 1.03
CA THR A 209 -1.47 -10.64 -0.28
C THR A 209 -0.16 -10.59 -1.05
N ILE A 210 0.22 -11.71 -1.65
CA ILE A 210 1.46 -11.82 -2.42
C ILE A 210 1.12 -11.92 -3.89
N PHE A 211 1.72 -11.03 -4.68
CA PHE A 211 1.56 -11.02 -6.10
C PHE A 211 2.89 -11.13 -6.84
N THR A 212 2.81 -11.70 -8.04
CA THR A 212 3.94 -11.67 -8.96
C THR A 212 3.67 -10.65 -10.06
N ILE A 213 4.63 -9.75 -10.25
CA ILE A 213 4.62 -8.70 -11.28
C ILE A 213 5.82 -8.82 -12.22
#